data_AF-A0A7L4YMR3-F1
#
_entry.id   AF-A0A7L4YMR3-F1
#
_cell.length_a   1.000
_cell.length_b   1.000
_cell.length_c   1.000
_cell.angle_alpha   90.00
_cell.angle_beta   90.00
_cell.angle_gamma   90.00
#
_symmetry.space_group_name_H-M   'P 1'
#
loop_
_entity.id
_entity.type
_entity.pdbx_description
1 polymer ?
#
loop_
_entity_poly.entity_id
_entity_poly.type
_entity_poly.pdbx_seq_one_letter_code
_entity_poly.pdbx_strand_id
1 'polypeptide(L)'
;MIMNESGTTATVTILITQIEIDPQNCGPYTTPMAEGMHRVVAHMSVTTDPTLATNSIYPTFQPTPYYFNIVGSDGITENSNMLDGSPCYDWSEQLGADIGPAQSVQGVVELQSRYATGILMFRPIEVDPGGWEWAF
;
A
#
# COMPACT_ATOMS: atom_id res chain seq x y z
N MET A 1 12.07 -17.67 4.29
CA MET A 1 13.02 -16.55 4.21
C MET A 1 12.84 -15.95 2.83
N ILE A 2 12.09 -14.86 2.72
CA ILE A 2 11.90 -14.16 1.44
C ILE A 2 12.95 -13.06 1.43
N MET A 3 13.99 -13.23 0.60
CA MET A 3 15.02 -12.22 0.41
C MET A 3 14.53 -11.17 -0.58
N ASN A 4 14.98 -9.93 -0.43
CA ASN A 4 14.95 -8.99 -1.54
C ASN A 4 15.93 -9.47 -2.63
N GLU A 5 15.77 -9.00 -3.87
CA GLU A 5 16.57 -9.45 -5.03
C GLU A 5 18.09 -9.22 -4.86
N SER A 6 18.50 -8.41 -3.87
CA SER A 6 19.90 -8.08 -3.58
C SER A 6 20.61 -9.02 -2.60
N GLY A 7 19.93 -10.06 -2.08
CA GLY A 7 20.55 -11.02 -1.16
C GLY A 7 20.95 -10.44 0.20
N THR A 8 20.35 -9.30 0.57
CA THR A 8 20.44 -8.73 1.92
C THR A 8 19.23 -9.17 2.74
N THR A 9 19.39 -9.29 4.05
CA THR A 9 18.24 -9.52 4.94
C THR A 9 17.32 -8.31 4.86
N ALA A 10 16.12 -8.48 4.29
CA ALA A 10 15.15 -7.40 4.20
C ALA A 10 14.76 -6.94 5.61
N THR A 11 14.99 -5.67 5.94
CA THR A 11 14.59 -5.06 7.22
C THR A 11 13.10 -4.83 7.31
N VAL A 12 12.40 -4.86 6.17
CA VAL A 12 10.94 -4.76 6.06
C VAL A 12 10.47 -5.80 5.04
N THR A 13 9.47 -6.58 5.43
CA THR A 13 8.76 -7.52 4.56
C THR A 13 7.33 -7.03 4.37
N ILE A 14 6.89 -6.99 3.12
CA ILE A 14 5.57 -6.50 2.73
C ILE A 14 4.88 -7.58 1.93
N LEU A 15 3.62 -7.81 2.25
CA LEU A 15 2.75 -8.73 1.54
C LEU A 15 1.41 -8.04 1.29
N ILE A 16 1.01 -7.94 0.02
CA ILE A 16 -0.40 -7.68 -0.32
C ILE A 16 -1.12 -9.03 -0.32
N THR A 17 -2.11 -9.18 0.55
CA THR A 17 -2.89 -10.42 0.70
C THR A 17 -4.11 -10.43 -0.21
N GLN A 18 -4.68 -9.25 -0.49
CA GLN A 18 -5.86 -9.07 -1.31
C GLN A 18 -5.90 -7.65 -1.88
N ILE A 19 -6.45 -7.49 -3.09
CA ILE A 19 -6.85 -6.20 -3.63
C ILE A 19 -8.35 -6.26 -3.88
N GLU A 20 -9.09 -5.28 -3.37
CA GLU A 20 -10.52 -5.11 -3.61
C GLU A 20 -10.78 -3.89 -4.49
N ILE A 21 -11.75 -4.03 -5.39
CA ILE A 21 -12.24 -2.95 -6.22
C ILE A 21 -13.68 -2.67 -5.83
N ASP A 22 -13.97 -1.41 -5.51
CA ASP A 22 -15.27 -0.92 -5.07
C ASP A 22 -15.90 -1.80 -3.97
N PRO A 23 -15.27 -1.90 -2.78
CA PRO A 23 -15.81 -2.66 -1.67
C PRO A 23 -17.25 -2.22 -1.35
N GLN A 24 -18.15 -3.17 -1.20
CA GLN A 24 -19.58 -2.91 -1.05
C GLN A 24 -20.00 -2.62 0.40
N ASN A 25 -19.17 -2.99 1.37
CA ASN A 25 -19.48 -2.94 2.80
C ASN A 25 -18.77 -1.77 3.49
N CYS A 26 -18.80 -0.59 2.88
CA CYS A 26 -18.20 0.60 3.47
C CYS A 26 -19.02 1.15 4.64
N GLY A 27 -18.33 1.79 5.58
CA GLY A 27 -18.97 2.48 6.69
C GLY A 27 -19.96 3.57 6.23
N PRO A 28 -20.90 3.99 7.09
CA PRO A 28 -21.92 4.98 6.74
C PRO A 28 -21.37 6.39 6.46
N TYR A 29 -20.09 6.63 6.76
CA TYR A 29 -19.41 7.92 6.60
C TYR A 29 -18.49 7.97 5.38
N THR A 30 -18.44 6.90 4.59
CA THR A 30 -17.59 6.82 3.41
C THR A 30 -18.04 7.79 2.33
N THR A 31 -17.09 8.51 1.76
CA THR A 31 -17.36 9.43 0.66
C THR A 31 -17.58 8.63 -0.63
N PRO A 32 -18.70 8.83 -1.34
CA PRO A 32 -18.90 8.23 -2.66
C PRO A 32 -17.79 8.64 -3.61
N MET A 33 -17.34 7.71 -4.45
CA MET A 33 -16.36 8.01 -5.50
C MET A 33 -16.95 8.99 -6.51
N ALA A 34 -16.10 9.86 -7.06
CA ALA A 34 -16.47 10.68 -8.21
C ALA A 34 -16.88 9.80 -9.41
N GLU A 35 -17.68 10.33 -10.32
CA GLU A 35 -18.13 9.60 -11.51
C GLU A 35 -16.93 9.07 -12.32
N GLY A 36 -16.95 7.76 -12.61
CA GLY A 36 -15.88 7.09 -13.35
C GLY A 36 -14.62 6.77 -12.53
N MET A 37 -14.62 7.04 -11.22
CA MET A 37 -13.55 6.64 -10.31
C MET A 37 -13.96 5.40 -9.52
N HIS A 38 -12.97 4.54 -9.28
CA HIS A 38 -13.03 3.31 -8.52
C HIS A 38 -12.20 3.44 -7.25
N ARG A 39 -12.67 2.79 -6.18
CA ARG A 39 -11.90 2.64 -4.95
C ARG A 39 -11.09 1.35 -5.03
N VAL A 40 -9.78 1.48 -4.88
CA VAL A 40 -8.84 0.35 -4.89
C VAL A 40 -8.30 0.17 -3.49
N VAL A 41 -8.60 -0.96 -2.85
CA VAL A 41 -8.17 -1.24 -1.48
C VAL A 41 -7.17 -2.38 -1.47
N ALA A 42 -5.95 -2.11 -1.03
CA ALA A 42 -4.91 -3.10 -0.84
C ALA A 42 -4.86 -3.55 0.63
N HIS A 43 -5.12 -4.83 0.88
CA HIS A 43 -4.90 -5.46 2.18
C HIS A 43 -3.43 -5.83 2.32
N MET A 44 -2.80 -5.33 3.38
CA MET A 44 -1.36 -5.42 3.56
C MET A 44 -1.03 -6.07 4.90
N SER A 45 -0.01 -6.93 4.87
CA SER A 45 0.72 -7.38 6.04
C SER A 45 2.15 -6.87 5.96
N VAL A 46 2.59 -6.16 6.99
CA VAL A 46 3.94 -5.62 7.09
C VAL A 46 4.62 -6.20 8.30
N THR A 47 5.85 -6.66 8.13
CA THR A 47 6.69 -7.14 9.23
C THR A 47 8.06 -6.48 9.14
N THR A 48 8.49 -5.86 10.22
CA THR A 48 9.81 -5.23 10.33
C THR A 48 10.75 -6.11 11.16
N ASP A 49 12.00 -6.18 10.73
CA ASP A 49 13.06 -6.90 11.44
C ASP A 49 13.62 -6.03 12.59
N PRO A 50 14.06 -6.62 13.72
CA PRO A 50 14.72 -5.87 14.79
C PRO A 50 15.90 -5.02 14.32
N THR A 51 16.62 -5.44 13.26
CA THR A 51 17.75 -4.67 12.70
C THR A 51 17.35 -3.36 12.02
N LEU A 52 16.05 -3.12 11.80
CA LEU A 52 15.55 -1.80 11.38
C LEU A 52 16.00 -0.69 12.36
N ALA A 53 16.12 -1.02 13.65
CA ALA A 53 16.57 -0.09 14.69
C ALA A 53 17.97 0.50 14.45
N THR A 54 18.84 -0.23 13.75
CA THR A 54 20.25 0.13 13.56
C THR A 54 20.59 0.47 12.11
N ASN A 55 19.74 0.09 11.17
CA ASN A 55 20.01 0.18 9.74
C ASN A 55 19.33 1.40 9.07
N SER A 56 18.53 2.17 9.80
CA SER A 56 17.86 3.37 9.30
C SER A 56 18.12 4.58 10.19
N ILE A 57 18.25 5.76 9.57
CA ILE A 57 18.30 7.06 10.27
C ILE A 57 16.97 7.34 10.98
N TYR A 58 15.87 6.83 10.41
CA TYR A 58 14.53 6.83 10.99
C TYR A 58 14.07 5.37 11.14
N PRO A 59 14.16 4.76 12.34
CA PRO A 59 13.92 3.33 12.53
C PRO A 59 12.43 2.96 12.51
N THR A 60 11.65 3.59 11.65
CA THR A 60 10.24 3.31 11.39
C THR A 60 10.04 3.10 9.89
N PHE A 61 9.14 2.19 9.55
CA PHE A 61 8.66 2.04 8.19
C PHE A 61 7.30 2.75 8.06
N GLN A 62 7.17 3.58 7.02
CA GLN A 62 5.98 4.38 6.77
C GLN A 62 5.33 3.95 5.45
N PRO A 63 4.29 3.11 5.48
CA PRO A 63 3.58 2.69 4.29
C PRO A 63 2.61 3.79 3.84
N THR A 64 3.14 4.78 3.15
CA THR A 64 2.33 5.91 2.69
C THR A 64 1.68 5.64 1.32
N PRO A 65 0.43 6.10 1.07
CA PRO A 65 -0.19 6.10 -0.26
C PRO A 65 0.68 6.72 -1.35
N TYR A 66 1.57 7.66 -1.01
CA TYR A 66 2.48 8.31 -1.97
C TYR A 66 3.48 7.35 -2.64
N TYR A 67 3.74 6.19 -2.05
CA TYR A 67 4.60 5.18 -2.64
C TYR A 67 3.86 4.24 -3.59
N PHE A 68 2.54 4.37 -3.70
CA PHE A 68 1.76 3.59 -4.64
C PHE A 68 1.58 4.33 -5.95
N ASN A 69 1.66 3.58 -7.04
CA ASN A 69 1.24 4.03 -8.37
C ASN A 69 0.27 3.01 -8.95
N ILE A 70 -0.64 3.47 -9.79
CA ILE A 70 -1.55 2.60 -10.53
C ILE A 70 -1.23 2.74 -12.02
N VAL A 71 -1.08 1.60 -12.70
CA VAL A 71 -0.96 1.55 -14.16
C VAL A 71 -2.20 0.88 -14.69
N GLY A 72 -2.93 1.60 -15.55
CA GLY A 72 -4.12 1.07 -16.19
C GLY A 72 -3.80 -0.09 -17.13
N SER A 73 -4.84 -0.81 -17.55
CA SER A 73 -4.74 -1.85 -18.58
C SER A 73 -4.28 -1.32 -19.95
N ASP A 74 -4.35 -0.01 -20.16
CA ASP A 74 -3.79 0.72 -21.30
C ASP A 74 -2.28 1.01 -21.18
N GLY A 75 -1.65 0.62 -20.06
CA GLY A 75 -0.25 0.88 -19.77
C GLY A 75 0.05 2.30 -19.31
N ILE A 76 -0.96 3.13 -19.06
CA ILE A 76 -0.79 4.51 -18.62
C ILE A 76 -0.77 4.56 -17.09
N THR A 77 0.30 5.13 -16.53
CA THR A 77 0.38 5.43 -15.10
C THR A 77 -0.55 6.58 -14.74
N GLU A 78 -1.32 6.41 -13.68
CA GLU A 78 -2.19 7.43 -13.14
C GLU A 78 -1.38 8.48 -12.39
N ASN A 79 -1.68 9.76 -12.62
CA ASN A 79 -0.93 10.87 -12.01
C ASN A 79 -1.29 11.11 -10.54
N SER A 80 -2.48 10.69 -10.12
CA SER A 80 -2.96 10.80 -8.74
C SER A 80 -3.91 9.66 -8.44
N ASN A 81 -3.51 8.84 -7.47
CA ASN A 81 -4.25 7.69 -6.96
C ASN A 81 -4.56 7.84 -5.47
N MET A 82 -4.29 9.02 -4.88
CA MET A 82 -4.66 9.31 -3.51
C MET A 82 -6.17 9.41 -3.38
N LEU A 83 -6.72 8.71 -2.40
CA LEU A 83 -8.15 8.79 -2.09
C LEU A 83 -8.55 10.24 -1.75
N ASP A 84 -9.58 10.74 -2.43
CA ASP A 84 -10.25 11.99 -2.10
C ASP A 84 -11.48 11.71 -1.23
N GLY A 85 -11.51 12.26 -0.03
CA GLY A 85 -12.61 12.11 0.93
C GLY A 85 -12.42 10.99 1.96
N SER A 86 -13.53 10.60 2.61
CA SER A 86 -13.52 9.65 3.71
C SER A 86 -13.29 8.20 3.25
N PRO A 87 -12.46 7.44 3.99
CA PRO A 87 -12.15 6.03 3.73
C PRO A 87 -13.37 5.11 3.90
N CYS A 88 -13.25 3.89 3.37
CA CYS A 88 -14.24 2.82 3.42
C CYS A 88 -14.09 2.07 4.74
N TYR A 89 -12.83 1.85 5.12
CA TYR A 89 -12.39 1.21 6.34
C TYR A 89 -12.08 2.26 7.43
N ASP A 90 -12.32 1.87 8.68
CA ASP A 90 -12.07 2.74 9.82
C ASP A 90 -10.56 3.00 9.99
N TRP A 91 -10.22 4.10 10.66
CA TRP A 91 -8.81 4.44 10.93
C TRP A 91 -8.04 3.35 11.68
N SER A 92 -8.73 2.52 12.47
CA SER A 92 -8.12 1.37 13.16
C SER A 92 -7.81 0.17 12.25
N GLU A 93 -8.43 0.12 11.08
CA GLU A 93 -8.22 -0.93 10.07
C GLU A 93 -7.21 -0.51 9.01
N GLN A 94 -6.95 0.80 8.90
CA GLN A 94 -5.89 1.31 8.04
C GLN A 94 -4.51 0.95 8.59
N LEU A 95 -3.57 0.80 7.66
CA LEU A 95 -2.18 0.58 8.01
C LEU A 95 -1.65 1.82 8.76
N GLY A 96 -1.06 1.59 9.94
CA GLY A 96 -0.55 2.67 10.77
C GLY A 96 0.57 3.47 10.09
N ALA A 97 0.69 4.75 10.47
CA ALA A 97 1.66 5.67 9.89
C ALA A 97 3.13 5.33 10.23
N ASP A 98 3.37 4.68 11.36
CA ASP A 98 4.71 4.34 11.84
C ASP A 98 4.76 2.89 12.33
N ILE A 99 5.54 2.07 11.64
CA ILE A 99 5.79 0.67 12.00
C ILE A 99 7.24 0.58 12.47
N GLY A 100 7.43 0.50 13.79
CA GLY A 100 8.75 0.42 14.41
C GLY A 100 9.44 -0.94 14.22
N PRO A 101 10.66 -1.14 14.75
CA PRO A 101 11.40 -2.38 14.61
C PRO A 101 10.72 -3.56 15.32
N ALA A 102 10.87 -4.77 14.77
CA ALA A 102 10.31 -6.00 15.34
C ALA A 102 8.77 -5.99 15.49
N GLN A 103 8.06 -5.28 14.61
CA GLN A 103 6.61 -5.20 14.61
C GLN A 103 6.01 -5.99 13.44
N SER A 104 4.81 -6.50 13.66
CA SER A 104 3.98 -7.09 12.61
C SER A 104 2.60 -6.45 12.68
N VAL A 105 2.18 -5.83 11.59
CA VAL A 105 0.89 -5.15 11.50
C VAL A 105 0.16 -5.59 10.26
N GLN A 106 -1.16 -5.54 10.33
CA GLN A 106 -2.06 -5.75 9.21
C GLN A 106 -3.00 -4.57 9.13
N GLY A 107 -3.38 -4.23 7.90
CA GLY A 107 -4.34 -3.18 7.64
C GLY A 107 -4.49 -2.93 6.16
N VAL A 108 -5.21 -1.88 5.83
CA VAL A 108 -5.50 -1.54 4.43
C VAL A 108 -4.85 -0.21 4.04
N VAL A 109 -4.56 -0.10 2.74
CA VAL A 109 -4.30 1.16 2.07
C VAL A 109 -5.38 1.37 1.02
N GLU A 110 -6.07 2.51 1.10
CA GLU A 110 -7.13 2.88 0.17
C GLU A 110 -6.62 3.93 -0.82
N LEU A 111 -6.86 3.65 -2.10
CA LEU A 111 -6.50 4.46 -3.24
C LEU A 111 -7.74 4.70 -4.10
N GLN A 112 -7.66 5.67 -4.99
CA GLN A 112 -8.63 5.85 -6.06
C GLN A 112 -8.00 5.65 -7.42
N SER A 113 -8.78 5.19 -8.39
CA SER A 113 -8.34 5.05 -9.77
C SER A 113 -9.46 5.23 -10.75
N ARG A 114 -9.18 5.78 -11.93
CA ARG A 114 -10.12 5.67 -13.07
C ARG A 114 -10.25 4.25 -13.65
N TYR A 115 -9.40 3.32 -13.21
CA TYR A 115 -9.35 1.95 -13.73
C TYR A 115 -9.92 0.95 -12.71
N ALA A 116 -10.82 0.08 -13.19
CA ALA A 116 -11.29 -1.08 -12.41
C ALA A 116 -10.33 -2.28 -12.48
N THR A 117 -9.35 -2.26 -13.39
CA THR A 117 -8.34 -3.31 -13.56
C THR A 117 -7.01 -2.71 -13.98
N GLY A 118 -5.89 -3.28 -13.55
CA GLY A 118 -4.57 -2.75 -13.84
C GLY A 118 -3.46 -3.39 -13.00
N ILE A 119 -2.37 -2.64 -12.82
CA ILE A 119 -1.26 -3.00 -11.95
C ILE A 119 -1.15 -1.97 -10.84
N LEU A 120 -1.22 -2.44 -9.59
CA LEU A 120 -0.84 -1.68 -8.42
C LEU A 120 0.66 -1.85 -8.21
N MET A 121 1.39 -0.75 -8.11
CA MET A 121 2.82 -0.74 -7.92
C MET A 121 3.15 -0.09 -6.59
N PHE A 122 3.98 -0.73 -5.77
CA PHE A 122 4.50 -0.15 -4.53
C PHE A 122 6.01 0.07 -4.65
N ARG A 123 6.44 1.33 -4.57
CA ARG A 123 7.83 1.76 -4.75
C ARG A 123 8.24 2.73 -3.63
N PRO A 124 8.51 2.21 -2.43
CA PRO A 124 9.01 3.04 -1.34
C PRO A 124 10.42 3.51 -1.65
N ILE A 125 10.76 4.73 -1.25
CA ILE A 125 12.05 5.37 -1.57
C ILE A 125 13.24 4.59 -0.99
N GLU A 126 13.01 3.81 0.06
CA GLU A 126 14.00 2.99 0.75
C GLU A 126 14.37 1.71 -0.03
N VAL A 127 13.63 1.36 -1.08
CA VAL A 127 13.83 0.15 -1.88
C VAL A 127 14.15 0.54 -3.34
N ASP A 128 15.42 0.89 -3.59
CA ASP A 128 15.96 1.23 -4.92
C ASP A 128 17.23 0.41 -5.25
N PRO A 129 17.34 -0.26 -6.43
CA PRO A 129 16.27 -0.49 -7.41
C PRO A 129 15.29 -1.55 -6.88
N GLY A 130 13.99 -1.26 -6.94
CA GLY A 130 13.00 -2.26 -6.60
C GLY A 130 11.58 -1.72 -6.47
N GLY A 131 10.75 -2.60 -5.91
CA GLY A 131 9.33 -2.40 -5.76
C GLY A 131 8.59 -3.71 -5.98
N TRP A 132 7.28 -3.64 -5.82
CA TRP A 132 6.41 -4.78 -6.01
C TRP A 132 5.24 -4.37 -6.90
N GLU A 133 4.76 -5.32 -7.68
CA GLU A 133 3.70 -5.11 -8.64
C GLU A 133 2.66 -6.22 -8.49
N TRP A 134 1.39 -5.84 -8.44
CA TRP A 134 0.27 -6.76 -8.31
C TRP A 134 -0.83 -6.40 -9.30
N ALA A 135 -1.33 -7.40 -10.01
CA ALA A 135 -2.50 -7.21 -10.85
C ALA A 135 -3.75 -7.10 -9.98
N PHE A 136 -4.69 -6.25 -10.41
CA PHE A 136 -6.03 -6.13 -9.87
C PHE A 136 -7.06 -6.03 -10.99
#